data_AF-A0A346TN40-F1
#
_entry.id   AF-A0A346TN40-F1
#
_cell.length_a   1.000
_cell.length_b   1.000
_cell.length_c   1.000
_cell.angle_alpha   90.00
_cell.angle_beta   90.00
_cell.angle_gamma   90.00
#
_symmetry.space_group_name_H-M   'P 1'
#
loop_
_entity.id
_entity.type
_entity.pdbx_description
1 polymer ?
#
loop_
_entity_poly.entity_id
_entity_poly.type
_entity_poly.pdbx_seq_one_letter_code
_entity_poly.pdbx_strand_id
1 'polypeptide(L)'
;LRALRLEDLRIPPTYSKTFQGPPHGIQVERDKLNKYGRPLLGCTIKPKLGLSAKNYGRACYECLRGGLDFTKDDENVNSQPF
;
A
#
# COMPACT_ATOMS: atom_id res chain seq x y z
N LEU A 1 -21.11 25.94 -17.40
CA LEU A 1 -20.67 25.42 -16.07
C LEU A 1 -19.39 26.16 -15.67
N ARG A 2 -19.29 26.66 -14.43
CA ARG A 2 -18.05 27.30 -13.92
C ARG A 2 -17.13 26.31 -13.19
N ALA A 3 -17.69 25.25 -12.63
CA ALA A 3 -17.00 24.07 -12.12
C ALA A 3 -17.96 22.87 -12.15
N LEU A 4 -17.42 21.65 -12.22
CA LEU A 4 -18.17 20.39 -12.13
C LEU A 4 -17.29 19.33 -11.46
N ARG A 5 -17.88 18.50 -10.58
CA ARG A 5 -17.24 17.36 -9.93
C ARG A 5 -18.15 16.13 -10.03
N LEU A 6 -17.56 14.98 -10.36
CA LEU A 6 -18.23 13.69 -10.33
C LEU A 6 -18.24 13.15 -8.90
N GLU A 7 -19.42 12.92 -8.34
CA GLU A 7 -19.57 12.43 -6.95
C GLU A 7 -19.64 10.90 -6.87
N ASP A 8 -20.38 10.26 -7.78
CA ASP A 8 -20.59 8.80 -7.75
C ASP A 8 -20.94 8.23 -9.12
N LEU A 9 -20.76 6.91 -9.28
CA LEU A 9 -21.11 6.13 -10.47
C LEU A 9 -21.80 4.82 -10.09
N ARG A 10 -23.00 4.60 -10.62
CA ARG A 10 -23.64 3.28 -10.55
C ARG A 10 -23.11 2.38 -11.68
N ILE A 11 -22.29 1.40 -11.33
CA ILE A 11 -21.75 0.42 -12.27
C ILE A 11 -22.70 -0.79 -12.39
N PRO A 12 -23.21 -1.14 -13.59
CA PRO A 12 -24.13 -2.26 -13.75
C PRO A 12 -23.40 -3.62 -13.62
N PRO A 13 -24.08 -4.68 -13.11
CA PRO A 13 -23.46 -6.00 -12.94
C PRO A 13 -22.93 -6.63 -14.23
N THR A 14 -23.52 -6.32 -15.38
CA THR A 14 -23.07 -6.80 -16.69
C THR A 14 -21.70 -6.25 -17.05
N TYR A 15 -21.41 -4.99 -16.67
CA TYR A 15 -20.11 -4.38 -16.88
C TYR A 15 -19.11 -4.78 -15.80
N SER A 16 -19.52 -4.81 -14.52
CA SER A 16 -18.60 -5.19 -13.44
C SER A 16 -18.04 -6.61 -13.60
N LYS A 17 -18.83 -7.53 -14.18
CA LYS A 17 -18.43 -8.92 -14.45
C LYS A 17 -17.39 -9.07 -15.58
N THR A 18 -17.06 -8.01 -16.33
CA THR A 18 -15.99 -8.08 -17.34
C THR A 18 -14.61 -7.86 -16.75
N PHE A 19 -14.51 -7.54 -15.45
CA PHE A 19 -13.25 -7.31 -14.74
C PHE A 19 -12.94 -8.49 -13.81
N GLN A 20 -11.65 -8.76 -13.60
CA GLN A 20 -11.19 -9.84 -12.72
C GLN A 20 -11.41 -9.53 -11.23
N GLY A 21 -11.42 -8.25 -10.86
CA GLY A 21 -11.47 -7.83 -9.46
C GLY A 21 -10.11 -7.97 -8.74
N PRO A 22 -10.08 -7.81 -7.41
CA PRO A 22 -8.85 -7.88 -6.62
C PRO A 22 -8.25 -9.30 -6.64
N PRO A 23 -6.91 -9.45 -6.75
CA PRO A 23 -6.27 -10.77 -6.81
C PRO A 23 -6.38 -11.58 -5.51
N HIS A 24 -6.47 -10.93 -4.35
CA HIS A 24 -6.58 -11.61 -3.04
C HIS A 24 -7.80 -11.13 -2.24
N GLY A 25 -8.04 -9.82 -2.21
CA GLY A 25 -9.07 -9.24 -1.33
C GLY A 25 -8.73 -9.42 0.16
N ILE A 26 -9.58 -8.87 1.02
CA ILE A 26 -9.30 -8.74 2.47
C ILE A 26 -9.10 -10.11 3.14
N GLN A 27 -9.91 -11.10 2.77
CA GLN A 27 -9.89 -12.41 3.42
C GLN A 27 -8.56 -13.14 3.16
N VAL A 28 -8.19 -13.31 1.87
CA VAL A 28 -6.97 -14.04 1.50
C VAL A 28 -5.72 -13.30 1.98
N GLU A 29 -5.69 -11.96 1.97
CA GLU A 29 -4.57 -11.21 2.52
C GLU A 29 -4.39 -11.45 4.02
N ARG A 30 -5.48 -11.48 4.80
CA ARG A 30 -5.43 -11.78 6.24
C ARG A 30 -4.99 -13.21 6.52
N ASP A 31 -5.46 -14.16 5.72
CA ASP A 31 -5.07 -15.57 5.84
C ASP A 31 -3.59 -15.77 5.54
N LYS A 32 -3.06 -15.12 4.51
CA LYS A 32 -1.63 -15.16 4.18
C LYS A 32 -0.74 -14.59 5.28
N LEU A 33 -1.24 -13.60 6.03
CA LEU A 33 -0.49 -12.92 7.09
C LEU A 33 -0.71 -13.53 8.48
N ASN A 34 -1.71 -14.41 8.63
CA ASN A 34 -2.19 -14.93 9.92
C ASN A 34 -2.48 -13.80 10.94
N LYS A 35 -3.15 -12.73 10.50
CA LYS A 35 -3.44 -11.52 11.31
C LYS A 35 -4.92 -11.14 11.25
N TYR A 36 -5.60 -11.30 12.38
CA TYR A 36 -7.05 -11.13 12.50
C TYR A 36 -7.41 -10.18 13.65
N GLY A 37 -8.66 -9.70 13.65
CA GLY A 37 -9.22 -8.93 14.77
C GLY A 37 -8.64 -7.53 14.99
N ARG A 38 -7.68 -7.08 14.16
CA ARG A 38 -7.10 -5.74 14.23
C ARG A 38 -6.78 -5.15 12.84
N PRO A 39 -6.65 -3.81 12.74
CA PRO A 39 -6.03 -3.16 11.59
C PRO A 39 -4.59 -3.61 11.38
N LEU A 40 -4.14 -3.54 10.12
CA LEU A 40 -2.73 -3.75 9.77
C LEU A 40 -2.00 -2.40 9.85
N LEU A 41 -0.85 -2.38 10.52
CA LEU A 41 -0.04 -1.19 10.72
C LEU A 41 1.09 -1.14 9.69
N GLY A 42 1.28 0.01 9.06
CA GLY A 42 2.40 0.21 8.14
C GLY A 42 2.91 1.64 8.13
N CYS A 43 4.13 1.83 7.62
CA CYS A 43 4.73 3.15 7.45
C CYS A 43 5.42 3.30 6.10
N THR A 44 5.48 4.54 5.60
CA THR A 44 6.38 4.94 4.52
C THR A 44 7.75 5.26 5.12
N ILE A 45 8.84 4.72 4.56
CA ILE A 45 10.19 5.03 5.03
C ILE A 45 10.51 6.52 4.79
N LYS A 46 11.20 7.14 5.76
CA LYS A 46 11.62 8.54 5.71
C LYS A 46 13.12 8.68 6.00
N PRO A 47 13.81 9.70 5.48
CA PRO A 47 13.31 10.76 4.58
C PRO A 47 12.85 10.22 3.23
N LYS A 48 12.06 11.03 2.52
CA LYS A 48 11.41 10.66 1.25
C LYS A 48 12.41 10.15 0.20
N LEU A 49 13.57 10.81 0.07
CA LEU A 49 14.67 10.42 -0.83
C LEU A 49 16.02 10.60 -0.12
N GLY A 50 17.07 10.00 -0.68
CA GLY A 50 18.46 10.21 -0.25
C GLY A 50 18.98 9.23 0.80
N LEU A 51 18.21 8.21 1.18
CA LEU A 51 18.75 7.08 1.92
C LEU A 51 19.47 6.13 0.97
N SER A 52 20.70 5.76 1.30
CA SER A 52 21.37 4.63 0.66
C SER A 52 20.63 3.33 0.95
N ALA A 53 20.75 2.33 0.08
CA ALA A 53 20.08 1.02 0.25
C ALA A 53 20.36 0.37 1.62
N LYS A 54 21.57 0.53 2.15
CA LYS A 54 21.96 0.02 3.48
C LYS A 54 21.15 0.66 4.61
N ASN A 55 21.05 1.99 4.61
CA ASN A 55 20.30 2.71 5.64
C ASN A 55 18.79 2.53 5.46
N TYR A 56 18.33 2.42 4.22
CA TYR A 56 16.95 2.10 3.90
C TYR A 56 16.54 0.74 4.49
N GLY A 57 17.36 -0.30 4.27
CA GLY A 57 17.13 -1.63 4.85
C GLY A 57 17.14 -1.62 6.38
N ARG A 58 18.01 -0.81 7.01
CA ARG A 58 18.00 -0.64 8.47
C ARG A 58 16.70 0.00 8.96
N ALA A 59 16.21 1.04 8.28
CA ALA A 59 14.94 1.67 8.65
C ALA A 59 13.77 0.68 8.54
N CYS A 60 13.71 -0.11 7.47
CA CYS A 60 12.71 -1.16 7.32
C CYS A 60 12.78 -2.18 8.47
N TYR A 61 13.99 -2.64 8.80
CA TYR A 61 14.20 -3.62 9.86
C TYR A 61 13.69 -3.12 11.22
N GLU A 62 14.09 -1.91 11.64
CA GLU A 62 13.68 -1.36 12.94
C GLU A 62 12.17 -1.17 13.03
N CYS A 63 11.53 -0.70 11.95
CA CYS A 63 10.08 -0.53 11.89
C CYS A 63 9.31 -1.86 12.03
N LEU A 64 9.73 -2.90 11.30
CA LEU A 64 9.10 -4.23 11.38
C LEU A 64 9.36 -4.89 12.73
N ARG A 65 10.60 -4.82 13.23
CA ARG A 65 10.99 -5.30 14.56
C ARG A 65 10.19 -4.61 15.67
N GLY A 66 9.91 -3.33 15.50
CA GLY A 66 9.15 -2.49 16.43
C GLY A 66 7.64 -2.76 16.45
N GLY A 67 7.13 -3.65 15.59
CA GLY A 67 5.75 -4.12 15.63
C GLY A 67 4.86 -3.67 14.47
N LEU A 68 5.39 -3.01 13.44
CA LEU A 68 4.64 -2.77 12.21
C LEU A 68 4.47 -4.07 11.41
N ASP A 69 3.35 -4.17 10.69
CA ASP A 69 3.09 -5.29 9.79
C ASP A 69 3.78 -5.11 8.44
N PHE A 70 3.93 -3.85 8.01
CA PHE A 70 4.50 -3.50 6.71
C PHE A 70 5.33 -2.22 6.76
N THR A 71 6.22 -2.11 5.78
CA THR A 71 6.88 -0.87 5.39
C THR A 71 6.69 -0.68 3.88
N LYS A 72 6.69 0.56 3.40
CA LYS A 72 6.63 0.86 1.97
C LYS A 72 7.63 1.92 1.55
N ASP A 73 7.99 1.85 0.28
CA ASP A 73 8.69 2.91 -0.45
C ASP A 73 7.82 4.16 -0.54
N ASP A 74 8.45 5.33 -0.53
CA ASP A 74 7.77 6.58 -0.91
C ASP A 74 7.47 6.56 -2.41
N GLU A 75 6.41 7.22 -2.88
CA GLU A 75 5.95 7.05 -4.27
C GLU A 75 6.91 7.58 -5.34
N ASN A 76 7.94 8.32 -4.93
CA ASN A 76 9.01 8.83 -5.79
C ASN A 76 10.36 8.13 -5.59
N VAL A 77 10.42 7.03 -4.82
CA VAL A 77 11.58 6.14 -4.73
C VAL A 77 11.47 5.10 -5.84
N ASN A 78 12.49 5.03 -6.70
CA ASN A 78 12.51 4.12 -7.83
C ASN A 78 13.96 3.68 -8.09
N SER A 79 14.66 4.29 -9.05
CA SER A 79 16.06 3.97 -9.36
C SER A 79 16.85 5.24 -9.58
N GLN A 80 17.28 5.85 -8.48
CA GLN A 80 18.02 7.10 -8.45
C GLN A 80 19.53 6.89 -8.25
N PRO A 81 20.38 7.89 -8.57
CA PRO A 81 21.85 7.75 -8.46
C PRO A 81 22.44 7.67 -7.04
N PHE A 82 21.67 7.99 -5.98
CA PHE A 82 22.17 8.07 -4.60
C PHE A 82 22.17 6.72 -3.87
#